data_AF-A0A077RVL7-F1
#
_entry.id   AF-A0A077RVL7-F1
#
_cell.length_a   1.000
_cell.length_b   1.000
_cell.length_c   1.000
_cell.angle_alpha   90.00
_cell.angle_beta   90.00
_cell.angle_gamma   90.00
#
_symmetry.space_group_name_H-M   'P 1'
#
loop_
_entity.id
_entity.type
_entity.pdbx_description
1 polymer ?
#
loop_
_entity_poly.entity_id
_entity_poly.type
_entity_poly.pdbx_seq_one_letter_code
_entity_poly.pdbx_strand_id
1 'polypeptide(L)'
;MQLFVRTLAGEAIPVNADPSDTIYNVKTRIHSESGDPMSNHRLMFDGKELEEGRTIADYGIDKESVVQLALLPKPTRGPMQIFLRMPNGRLTLEVESSDTVDKVKKRIHVTWGIPPPSQLALLLDGRQLEDGHGLDGYGVCEGSTLHLALRGSGWILISVRLPNARKNPIIPLMVQSSDTVDIFSEKLQELKGITASEQRIIFRGSQLKDGRTLAECGVVENSCLDVLLRLRGTNCPGCARQRGEEVD
;
A
#
# COMPACT_ATOMS: atom_id res chain seq x y z
N MET A 1 -12.83 34.00 -12.05
CA MET A 1 -14.27 33.65 -12.08
C MET A 1 -14.55 32.48 -11.13
N GLN A 2 -15.82 32.16 -10.86
CA GLN A 2 -16.21 31.00 -10.03
C GLN A 2 -17.06 30.06 -10.89
N LEU A 3 -16.70 28.78 -10.89
CA LEU A 3 -17.44 27.68 -11.53
C LEU A 3 -17.79 26.61 -10.49
N PHE A 4 -18.70 25.71 -10.83
CA PHE A 4 -19.12 24.62 -9.95
C PHE A 4 -18.69 23.28 -10.53
N VAL A 5 -18.06 22.45 -9.70
CA VAL A 5 -17.71 21.07 -10.08
C VAL A 5 -18.65 20.12 -9.36
N ARG A 6 -19.49 19.42 -10.11
CA ARG A 6 -20.37 18.37 -9.56
C ARG A 6 -19.56 17.09 -9.38
N THR A 7 -19.41 16.63 -8.14
CA THR A 7 -18.69 15.39 -7.80
C THR A 7 -19.53 14.16 -8.12
N LEU A 8 -18.91 12.97 -8.03
CA LEU A 8 -19.60 11.69 -8.18
C LEU A 8 -20.68 11.46 -7.10
N ALA A 9 -20.55 12.11 -5.94
CA ALA A 9 -21.55 12.08 -4.87
C ALA A 9 -22.76 13.00 -5.15
N GLY A 10 -22.72 13.77 -6.25
CA GLY A 10 -23.77 14.70 -6.65
C GLY A 10 -23.65 16.10 -6.04
N GLU A 11 -22.66 16.33 -5.18
CA GLU A 11 -22.40 17.62 -4.55
C GLU A 11 -21.69 18.59 -5.50
N ALA A 12 -22.04 19.88 -5.47
CA ALA A 12 -21.42 20.91 -6.29
C ALA A 12 -20.41 21.71 -5.47
N ILE A 13 -19.12 21.55 -5.76
CA ILE A 13 -18.03 22.26 -5.09
C ILE A 13 -17.70 23.54 -5.86
N PRO A 14 -17.66 24.72 -5.21
CA PRO A 14 -17.24 25.96 -5.86
C PRO A 14 -15.73 25.96 -6.09
N VAL A 15 -15.31 26.26 -7.32
CA VAL A 15 -13.89 26.37 -7.69
C VAL A 15 -13.65 27.75 -8.30
N ASN A 16 -12.69 28.49 -7.73
CA ASN A 16 -12.22 29.73 -8.31
C ASN A 16 -11.17 29.43 -9.38
N ALA A 17 -11.43 29.86 -10.61
CA ALA A 17 -10.55 29.67 -11.76
C ALA A 17 -10.57 30.89 -12.69
N ASP A 18 -9.53 31.07 -13.49
CA ASP A 18 -9.44 32.11 -14.52
C ASP A 18 -9.77 31.53 -15.91
N PRO A 19 -10.40 32.26 -16.84
CA PRO A 19 -10.62 31.75 -18.20
C PRO A 19 -9.33 31.28 -18.90
N SER A 20 -8.17 31.83 -18.51
CA SER A 20 -6.85 31.43 -19.00
C SER A 20 -6.25 30.21 -18.29
N ASP A 21 -6.84 29.74 -17.18
CA ASP A 21 -6.36 28.54 -16.49
C ASP A 21 -6.53 27.31 -17.39
N THR A 22 -5.53 26.43 -17.39
CA THR A 22 -5.63 25.13 -18.04
C THR A 22 -6.53 24.19 -17.26
N ILE A 23 -7.10 23.21 -17.94
CA ILE A 23 -7.88 22.14 -17.29
C ILE A 23 -7.03 21.37 -16.27
N TYR A 24 -5.71 21.23 -16.51
CA TYR A 24 -4.77 20.72 -15.52
C TYR A 24 -4.79 21.54 -14.22
N ASN A 25 -4.65 22.86 -14.30
CA ASN A 25 -4.64 23.74 -13.12
C ASN A 25 -5.97 23.67 -12.35
N VAL A 26 -7.10 23.56 -13.05
CA VAL A 26 -8.42 23.39 -12.42
C VAL A 26 -8.50 22.06 -11.66
N LYS A 27 -8.01 20.96 -12.24
CA LYS A 27 -7.95 19.65 -11.55
C LYS A 27 -7.09 19.71 -10.30
N THR A 28 -5.94 20.40 -10.35
CA THR A 28 -5.05 20.54 -9.18
C THR A 28 -5.75 21.29 -8.04
N ARG A 29 -6.53 22.34 -8.35
CA ARG A 29 -7.32 23.06 -7.34
C ARG A 29 -8.45 22.22 -6.75
N ILE A 30 -9.12 21.41 -7.58
CA ILE A 30 -10.12 20.46 -7.07
C ILE A 30 -9.46 19.45 -6.13
N HIS A 31 -8.29 18.93 -6.48
CA HIS A 31 -7.55 17.98 -5.67
C HIS A 31 -7.14 18.56 -4.31
N SER A 32 -6.70 19.82 -4.25
CA SER A 32 -6.36 20.47 -2.98
C SER A 32 -7.57 20.67 -2.05
N GLU A 33 -8.77 20.82 -2.62
CA GLU A 33 -10.01 21.02 -1.84
C GLU A 33 -10.68 19.69 -1.45
N SER A 34 -10.65 18.66 -2.31
CA SER A 34 -11.30 17.38 -2.04
C SER A 34 -10.41 16.38 -1.31
N GLY A 35 -9.08 16.51 -1.40
CA GLY A 35 -8.13 15.53 -0.85
C GLY A 35 -8.11 14.18 -1.57
N ASP A 36 -8.97 13.97 -2.57
CA ASP A 36 -9.09 12.72 -3.31
C ASP A 36 -8.23 12.73 -4.59
N PRO A 37 -7.50 11.65 -4.91
CA PRO A 37 -6.66 11.59 -6.11
C PRO A 37 -7.50 11.67 -7.40
N MET A 38 -7.32 12.77 -8.14
CA MET A 38 -8.06 13.09 -9.37
C MET A 38 -7.50 12.39 -10.63
N SER A 39 -6.53 11.48 -10.50
CA SER A 39 -5.82 10.84 -11.62
C SER A 39 -6.73 10.01 -12.53
N ASN A 40 -7.85 9.51 -12.01
CA ASN A 40 -8.86 8.73 -12.75
C ASN A 40 -10.12 9.53 -13.08
N HIS A 41 -10.19 10.80 -12.68
CA HIS A 41 -11.34 11.66 -12.91
C HIS A 41 -11.14 12.52 -14.15
N ARG A 42 -12.17 12.54 -15.00
CA ARG A 42 -12.28 13.43 -16.15
C ARG A 42 -13.30 14.50 -15.84
N LEU A 43 -12.95 15.73 -16.18
CA LEU A 43 -13.91 16.83 -16.15
C LEU A 43 -14.68 16.77 -17.47
N MET A 44 -16.01 16.84 -17.39
CA MET A 44 -16.89 16.88 -18.55
C MET A 44 -17.70 18.17 -18.53
N PHE A 45 -17.82 18.82 -19.68
CA PHE A 45 -18.69 19.96 -19.89
C PHE A 45 -19.46 19.77 -21.18
N ASP A 46 -20.78 19.94 -21.13
CA ASP A 46 -21.67 19.75 -22.28
C ASP A 46 -21.46 18.42 -23.03
N GLY A 47 -21.28 17.34 -22.26
CA GLY A 47 -21.03 15.99 -22.81
C GLY A 47 -19.66 15.79 -23.46
N LYS A 48 -18.76 16.78 -23.40
CA LYS A 48 -17.37 16.69 -23.88
C LYS A 48 -16.41 16.55 -22.72
N GLU A 49 -15.44 15.65 -22.89
CA GLU A 49 -14.30 15.56 -21.99
C GLU A 49 -13.36 16.76 -22.18
N LEU A 50 -12.94 17.33 -21.05
CA LEU A 50 -11.98 18.43 -21.02
C LEU A 50 -10.55 17.90 -21.02
N GLU A 51 -9.81 18.19 -22.08
CA GLU A 51 -8.38 17.89 -22.25
C GLU A 51 -7.49 18.78 -21.37
N GLU A 52 -6.50 18.20 -20.68
CA GLU A 52 -5.65 18.89 -19.70
C GLU A 52 -4.82 20.05 -20.28
N GLY A 53 -4.49 19.99 -21.57
CA GLY A 53 -3.67 21.00 -22.27
C GLY A 53 -4.45 22.21 -22.81
N ARG A 54 -5.78 22.23 -22.68
CA ARG A 54 -6.62 23.36 -23.12
C ARG A 54 -7.04 24.23 -21.93
N THR A 55 -7.47 25.45 -22.22
CA THR A 55 -7.93 26.42 -21.23
C THR A 55 -9.44 26.32 -21.00
N ILE A 56 -9.92 26.91 -19.91
CA ILE A 56 -11.35 27.04 -19.60
C ILE A 56 -12.09 27.80 -20.73
N ALA A 57 -11.47 28.88 -21.24
CA ALA A 57 -12.02 29.66 -22.32
C ALA A 57 -12.17 28.87 -23.63
N ASP A 58 -11.28 27.92 -23.92
CA ASP A 58 -11.35 27.08 -25.13
C ASP A 58 -12.62 26.21 -25.20
N TYR A 59 -13.22 25.92 -24.04
CA TYR A 59 -14.46 25.15 -23.93
C TYR A 59 -15.70 26.02 -23.74
N GLY A 60 -15.57 27.35 -23.71
CA GLY A 60 -16.68 28.27 -23.45
C GLY A 60 -17.28 28.09 -22.05
N ILE A 61 -16.45 27.71 -21.07
CA ILE A 61 -16.89 27.58 -19.68
C ILE A 61 -16.91 28.97 -19.06
N ASP A 62 -18.11 29.47 -18.79
CA ASP A 62 -18.35 30.77 -18.19
C ASP A 62 -18.52 30.71 -16.67
N LYS A 63 -18.61 31.89 -16.05
CA LYS A 63 -18.96 32.02 -14.63
C LYS A 63 -20.27 31.26 -14.33
N GLU A 64 -20.31 30.60 -13.18
CA GLU A 64 -21.45 29.78 -12.70
C GLU A 64 -21.74 28.52 -13.54
N SER A 65 -20.88 28.20 -14.53
CA SER A 65 -20.99 26.93 -15.26
C SER A 65 -20.80 25.73 -14.34
N VAL A 66 -21.54 24.66 -14.63
CA VAL A 66 -21.43 23.38 -13.92
C VAL A 66 -20.63 22.39 -14.75
N VAL A 67 -19.42 22.09 -14.31
CA VAL A 67 -18.56 21.03 -14.86
C VAL A 67 -18.84 19.75 -14.10
N GLN A 68 -19.03 18.64 -14.81
CA GLN A 68 -19.31 17.35 -14.20
C GLN A 68 -18.02 16.56 -14.01
N LEU A 69 -17.84 15.98 -12.82
CA LEU A 69 -16.82 15.00 -12.57
C LEU A 69 -17.31 13.63 -13.05
N ALA A 70 -16.62 13.04 -14.02
CA ALA A 70 -16.89 11.70 -14.50
C ALA A 70 -15.74 10.77 -14.15
N LEU A 71 -16.08 9.58 -13.67
CA LEU A 71 -15.13 8.47 -13.59
C LEU A 71 -15.19 7.73 -14.92
N LEU A 72 -14.19 7.90 -15.79
CA LEU A 72 -13.98 6.88 -16.81
C LEU A 72 -13.06 5.83 -16.19
N PRO A 73 -13.50 4.57 -16.08
CA PRO A 73 -12.53 3.50 -15.97
C PRO A 73 -11.66 3.59 -17.23
N LYS A 74 -10.39 3.99 -17.10
CA LYS A 74 -9.39 3.69 -18.14
C LYS A 74 -9.60 2.20 -18.46
N PRO A 75 -9.52 1.76 -19.73
CA PRO A 75 -9.48 0.33 -20.01
C PRO A 75 -8.33 -0.21 -19.17
N THR A 76 -8.69 -0.89 -18.08
CA THR A 76 -7.74 -1.54 -17.20
C THR A 76 -7.17 -2.63 -18.07
N ARG A 77 -6.02 -2.33 -18.71
CA ARG A 77 -5.06 -3.38 -18.98
C ARG A 77 -4.93 -4.09 -17.63
N GLY A 78 -5.20 -5.39 -17.62
CA GLY A 78 -5.25 -6.17 -16.39
C GLY A 78 -4.01 -5.98 -15.52
N PRO A 79 -3.98 -6.57 -14.33
CA PRO A 79 -2.84 -6.42 -13.43
C PRO A 79 -1.53 -6.69 -14.19
N MET A 80 -0.64 -5.71 -14.23
CA MET A 80 0.68 -5.85 -14.83
C MET A 80 1.70 -6.16 -13.75
N GLN A 81 2.63 -7.07 -14.03
CA GLN A 81 3.71 -7.36 -13.09
C GLN A 81 4.88 -6.40 -13.29
N ILE A 82 5.32 -5.77 -12.22
CA ILE A 82 6.58 -5.02 -12.17
C ILE A 82 7.55 -5.69 -11.19
N PHE A 83 8.84 -5.43 -11.38
CA PHE A 83 9.90 -5.89 -10.50
C PHE A 83 10.40 -4.77 -9.60
N LEU A 84 10.60 -5.06 -8.33
CA LEU A 84 11.22 -4.16 -7.37
C LEU A 84 12.63 -4.68 -7.09
N ARG A 85 13.65 -3.93 -7.51
CA ARG A 85 15.05 -4.23 -7.22
C ARG A 85 15.43 -3.64 -5.88
N MET A 86 15.86 -4.49 -4.97
CA MET A 86 16.41 -4.14 -3.66
C MET A 86 17.92 -4.40 -3.66
N PRO A 87 18.69 -3.84 -2.71
CA PRO A 87 20.12 -4.12 -2.58
C PRO A 87 20.47 -5.61 -2.48
N ASN A 88 19.55 -6.41 -1.93
CA ASN A 88 19.72 -7.81 -1.56
C ASN A 88 18.75 -8.77 -2.29
N GLY A 89 17.98 -8.30 -3.28
CA GLY A 89 17.05 -9.18 -3.99
C GLY A 89 16.14 -8.49 -4.99
N ARG A 90 15.18 -9.27 -5.52
CA ARG A 90 14.16 -8.78 -6.44
C ARG A 90 12.79 -9.31 -6.01
N LEU A 91 11.81 -8.42 -5.89
CA LEU A 91 10.42 -8.77 -5.60
C LEU A 91 9.55 -8.49 -6.82
N THR A 92 8.41 -9.17 -6.89
CA THR A 92 7.40 -9.01 -7.95
C THR A 92 6.16 -8.38 -7.36
N LEU A 93 5.66 -7.30 -7.96
CA LEU A 93 4.44 -6.63 -7.54
C LEU A 93 3.45 -6.55 -8.71
N GLU A 94 2.21 -6.95 -8.47
CA GLU A 94 1.11 -6.68 -9.40
C GLU A 94 0.55 -5.28 -9.17
N VAL A 95 0.52 -4.49 -10.23
CA VAL A 95 0.09 -3.08 -10.21
C VAL A 95 -0.79 -2.79 -11.41
N GLU A 96 -1.53 -1.69 -11.36
CA GLU A 96 -2.18 -1.12 -12.54
C GLU A 96 -1.33 0.03 -13.09
N SER A 97 -1.35 0.24 -14.41
CA SER A 97 -0.64 1.38 -15.04
C SER A 97 -1.11 2.75 -14.51
N SER A 98 -2.36 2.85 -14.05
CA SER A 98 -2.95 4.05 -13.45
C SER A 98 -2.67 4.20 -11.96
N ASP A 99 -2.05 3.21 -11.30
CA ASP A 99 -1.74 3.34 -9.88
C ASP A 99 -0.77 4.50 -9.66
N THR A 100 -1.05 5.33 -8.64
CA THR A 100 -0.13 6.37 -8.21
C THR A 100 1.05 5.77 -7.48
N VAL A 101 2.18 6.48 -7.50
CA VAL A 101 3.39 6.06 -6.77
C VAL A 101 3.09 5.86 -5.28
N ASP A 102 2.33 6.74 -4.62
CA ASP A 102 1.92 6.55 -3.22
C ASP A 102 1.17 5.23 -2.98
N LYS A 103 0.21 4.89 -3.85
CA LYS A 103 -0.54 3.64 -3.75
C LYS A 103 0.37 2.43 -3.93
N VAL A 104 1.33 2.51 -4.85
CA VAL A 104 2.35 1.46 -5.04
C VAL A 104 3.20 1.32 -3.78
N LYS A 105 3.70 2.41 -3.18
CA LYS A 105 4.47 2.38 -1.93
C LYS A 105 3.68 1.76 -0.77
N LYS A 106 2.41 2.12 -0.61
CA LYS A 106 1.51 1.52 0.39
C LYS A 106 1.33 0.02 0.17
N ARG A 107 1.15 -0.41 -1.09
CA ARG A 107 1.03 -1.84 -1.42
C ARG A 107 2.33 -2.60 -1.13
N ILE A 108 3.49 -2.00 -1.39
CA ILE A 108 4.81 -2.54 -1.02
C ILE A 108 4.90 -2.75 0.49
N HIS A 109 4.51 -1.75 1.28
CA HIS A 109 4.49 -1.81 2.74
C HIS A 109 3.62 -2.97 3.24
N VAL A 110 2.35 -3.04 2.81
CA VAL A 110 1.40 -4.08 3.26
C VAL A 110 1.83 -5.50 2.81
N THR A 111 2.48 -5.61 1.65
CA THR A 111 2.86 -6.93 1.12
C THR A 111 4.08 -7.51 1.83
N TRP A 112 5.10 -6.66 2.07
CA TRP A 112 6.44 -7.12 2.50
C TRP A 112 6.96 -6.51 3.80
N GLY A 113 6.16 -5.70 4.52
CA GLY A 113 6.58 -5.06 5.78
C GLY A 113 7.67 -4.00 5.63
N ILE A 114 7.89 -3.56 4.39
CA ILE A 114 8.87 -2.53 4.04
C ILE A 114 8.41 -1.19 4.65
N PRO A 115 9.31 -0.28 5.07
CA PRO A 115 8.98 0.89 5.89
C PRO A 115 7.94 1.81 5.27
N PRO A 116 7.26 2.65 6.07
CA PRO A 116 6.21 3.53 5.57
C PRO A 116 6.70 4.39 4.39
N PRO A 117 5.78 4.83 3.49
CA PRO A 117 6.12 5.52 2.23
C PRO A 117 7.08 6.71 2.37
N SER A 118 7.11 7.36 3.54
CA SER A 118 8.01 8.48 3.87
C SER A 118 9.50 8.08 3.95
N GLN A 119 9.80 6.81 4.20
CA GLN A 119 11.16 6.26 4.27
C GLN A 119 11.56 5.49 3.01
N LEU A 120 10.68 5.43 2.01
CA LEU A 120 10.88 4.67 0.79
C LEU A 120 10.86 5.58 -0.44
N ALA A 121 11.88 5.42 -1.29
CA ALA A 121 11.92 6.02 -2.63
C ALA A 121 11.88 4.91 -3.68
N LEU A 122 11.03 5.11 -4.68
CA LEU A 122 11.04 4.31 -5.91
C LEU A 122 11.80 5.11 -6.96
N LEU A 123 12.73 4.45 -7.65
CA LEU A 123 13.49 5.04 -8.73
C LEU A 123 13.31 4.24 -10.01
N LEU A 124 13.15 4.93 -11.14
CA LEU A 124 13.19 4.37 -12.48
C LEU A 124 14.34 5.04 -13.23
N ASP A 125 15.30 4.25 -13.73
CA ASP A 125 16.48 4.77 -14.43
C ASP A 125 17.23 5.87 -13.68
N GLY A 126 17.31 5.73 -12.35
CA GLY A 126 17.95 6.70 -11.45
C GLY A 126 17.12 7.94 -11.12
N ARG A 127 15.92 8.10 -11.69
CA ARG A 127 14.99 9.18 -11.37
C ARG A 127 14.04 8.76 -10.26
N GLN A 128 13.94 9.55 -9.20
CA GLN A 128 12.98 9.31 -8.14
C GLN A 128 11.56 9.61 -8.62
N LEU A 129 10.64 8.68 -8.36
CA LEU A 129 9.22 8.84 -8.66
C LEU A 129 8.52 9.63 -7.55
N GLU A 130 7.63 10.55 -7.94
CA GLU A 130 6.86 11.39 -7.03
C GLU A 130 5.48 10.80 -6.71
N ASP A 131 5.06 10.92 -5.45
CA ASP A 131 3.92 10.22 -4.86
C ASP A 131 2.56 10.50 -5.52
N GLY A 132 2.38 11.69 -6.12
CA GLY A 132 1.13 12.12 -6.76
C GLY A 132 0.96 11.70 -8.23
N HIS A 133 1.99 11.13 -8.86
CA HIS A 133 1.98 10.82 -10.28
C HIS A 133 1.67 9.33 -10.53
N GLY A 134 0.96 9.04 -11.64
CA GLY A 134 0.68 7.68 -12.09
C GLY A 134 1.92 6.97 -12.65
N LEU A 135 1.96 5.64 -12.55
CA LEU A 135 3.03 4.82 -13.13
C LEU A 135 3.14 5.00 -14.66
N ASP A 136 2.01 5.14 -15.35
CA ASP A 136 1.94 5.42 -16.79
C ASP A 136 2.64 6.73 -17.19
N GLY A 137 2.53 7.77 -16.37
CA GLY A 137 3.21 9.05 -16.57
C GLY A 137 4.74 8.95 -16.57
N TYR A 138 5.30 7.92 -15.93
CA TYR A 138 6.74 7.64 -15.92
C TYR A 138 7.17 6.60 -16.96
N GLY A 139 6.25 6.09 -17.78
CA GLY A 139 6.54 5.03 -18.75
C GLY A 139 6.73 3.64 -18.14
N VAL A 140 6.27 3.42 -16.90
CA VAL A 140 6.33 2.10 -16.26
C VAL A 140 5.33 1.18 -16.96
N CYS A 141 5.85 0.10 -17.53
CA CYS A 141 5.10 -0.93 -18.24
C CYS A 141 5.27 -2.31 -17.57
N GLU A 142 4.55 -3.31 -18.08
CA GLU A 142 4.74 -4.70 -17.67
C GLU A 142 6.21 -5.13 -17.81
N GLY A 143 6.73 -5.79 -16.78
CA GLY A 143 8.13 -6.23 -16.68
C GLY A 143 9.13 -5.13 -16.31
N SER A 144 8.69 -3.89 -16.09
CA SER A 144 9.58 -2.80 -15.67
C SER A 144 10.22 -3.08 -14.31
N THR A 145 11.45 -2.61 -14.11
CA THR A 145 12.16 -2.77 -12.83
C THR A 145 12.32 -1.42 -12.14
N LEU A 146 11.70 -1.24 -10.99
CA LEU A 146 11.90 -0.08 -10.12
C LEU A 146 12.96 -0.39 -9.07
N HIS A 147 13.91 0.51 -8.89
CA HIS A 147 14.87 0.44 -7.80
C HIS A 147 14.23 0.96 -6.52
N LEU A 148 14.27 0.16 -5.47
CA LEU A 148 13.76 0.49 -4.15
C LEU A 148 14.92 0.97 -3.28
N ALA A 149 14.87 2.24 -2.89
CA ALA A 149 15.83 2.85 -1.97
C ALA A 149 15.15 3.11 -0.62
N LEU A 150 15.74 2.56 0.44
CA LEU A 150 15.29 2.75 1.81
C LEU A 150 16.15 3.80 2.51
N ARG A 151 15.52 4.70 3.24
CA ARG A 151 16.20 5.56 4.21
C ARG A 151 16.37 4.79 5.52
N GLY A 152 17.60 4.77 6.05
CA GLY A 152 17.98 4.04 7.27
C GLY A 152 18.84 2.81 6.99
N SER A 153 19.68 2.44 7.97
CA SER A 153 20.58 1.28 7.93
C SER A 153 20.03 0.10 8.72
N GLY A 154 20.56 -1.10 8.49
CA GLY A 154 20.22 -2.30 9.29
C GLY A 154 18.95 -3.04 8.85
N TRP A 155 18.42 -2.71 7.67
CA TRP A 155 17.37 -3.50 7.03
C TRP A 155 17.93 -4.84 6.56
N ILE A 156 17.25 -5.93 6.93
CA ILE A 156 17.55 -7.28 6.47
C ILE A 156 16.29 -7.90 5.87
N LEU A 157 16.47 -8.66 4.78
CA LEU A 157 15.40 -9.45 4.19
C LEU A 157 15.40 -10.83 4.86
N ILE A 158 14.29 -11.20 5.47
CA ILE A 158 14.10 -12.54 6.04
C ILE A 158 12.94 -13.25 5.35
N SER A 159 12.88 -14.56 5.51
CA SER A 159 11.75 -15.37 5.11
C SER A 159 10.93 -15.75 6.36
N VAL A 160 9.61 -15.66 6.26
CA VAL A 160 8.72 -16.04 7.35
C VAL A 160 7.78 -17.13 6.86
N ARG A 161 7.82 -18.27 7.51
CA ARG A 161 6.94 -19.39 7.27
C ARG A 161 5.69 -19.22 8.13
N LEU A 162 4.56 -18.96 7.48
CA LEU A 162 3.30 -18.67 8.17
C LEU A 162 2.50 -19.95 8.48
N PRO A 163 1.81 -20.01 9.63
CA PRO A 163 1.05 -21.18 10.04
C PRO A 163 -0.24 -21.30 9.22
N ASN A 164 -0.16 -21.94 8.05
CA ASN A 164 -1.33 -22.28 7.24
C ASN A 164 -1.39 -23.79 6.98
N ALA A 165 -2.51 -24.41 7.39
CA ALA A 165 -2.75 -25.84 7.35
C ALA A 165 -2.70 -26.49 5.96
N ARG A 166 -2.76 -25.72 4.85
CA ARG A 166 -2.75 -26.29 3.49
C ARG A 166 -1.46 -26.10 2.70
N LYS A 167 -0.65 -25.07 2.98
CA LYS A 167 0.52 -24.71 2.14
C LYS A 167 1.72 -24.10 2.86
N ASN A 168 1.62 -23.75 4.14
CA ASN A 168 2.70 -23.17 4.95
C ASN A 168 3.55 -22.13 4.17
N PRO A 169 2.93 -21.07 3.61
CA PRO A 169 3.61 -20.20 2.66
C PRO A 169 4.80 -19.51 3.32
N ILE A 170 5.92 -19.52 2.62
CA ILE A 170 7.11 -18.77 2.98
C ILE A 170 6.99 -17.42 2.26
N ILE A 171 6.92 -16.34 3.05
CA ILE A 171 6.85 -14.98 2.52
C ILE A 171 8.15 -14.23 2.84
N PRO A 172 8.69 -13.43 1.91
CA PRO A 172 9.76 -12.50 2.24
C PRO A 172 9.20 -11.35 3.08
N LEU A 173 9.93 -10.93 4.11
CA LEU A 173 9.63 -9.78 4.95
C LEU A 173 10.91 -8.96 5.19
N MET A 174 10.82 -7.65 5.02
CA MET A 174 11.90 -6.73 5.35
C MET A 174 11.75 -6.27 6.81
N VAL A 175 12.79 -6.45 7.61
CA VAL A 175 12.80 -6.10 9.04
C VAL A 175 14.08 -5.38 9.41
N GLN A 176 14.09 -4.64 10.53
CA GLN A 176 15.35 -4.11 11.05
C GLN A 176 16.00 -5.17 11.94
N SER A 177 17.31 -5.34 11.82
CA SER A 177 18.04 -6.24 12.73
C SER A 177 17.94 -5.79 14.19
N SER A 178 17.69 -4.50 14.43
CA SER A 178 17.46 -3.91 15.75
C SER A 178 16.03 -4.06 16.29
N ASP A 179 15.07 -4.52 15.46
CA ASP A 179 13.69 -4.74 15.94
C ASP A 179 13.69 -5.77 17.07
N THR A 180 12.92 -5.53 18.12
CA THR A 180 12.65 -6.56 19.14
C THR A 180 11.66 -7.60 18.61
N VAL A 181 11.63 -8.77 19.25
CA VAL A 181 10.64 -9.81 18.95
C VAL A 181 9.20 -9.29 19.09
N ASP A 182 8.96 -8.36 20.01
CA ASP A 182 7.64 -7.71 20.19
C ASP A 182 7.26 -6.86 18.99
N ILE A 183 8.16 -5.97 18.56
CA ILE A 183 7.96 -5.12 17.38
C ILE A 183 7.76 -5.98 16.13
N PHE A 184 8.53 -7.06 15.98
CA PHE A 184 8.35 -8.00 14.88
C PHE A 184 6.98 -8.69 14.94
N SER A 185 6.50 -9.05 16.14
CA SER A 185 5.17 -9.66 16.32
C SER A 185 4.05 -8.69 15.97
N GLU A 186 4.16 -7.42 16.37
CA GLU A 186 3.23 -6.35 16.01
C GLU A 186 3.19 -6.14 14.50
N LYS A 187 4.35 -6.05 13.84
CA LYS A 187 4.43 -5.98 12.36
C LYS A 187 3.73 -7.17 11.71
N LEU A 188 3.92 -8.38 12.24
CA LEU A 188 3.25 -9.56 11.70
C LEU A 188 1.73 -9.51 11.91
N GLN A 189 1.27 -8.95 13.04
CA GLN A 189 -0.14 -8.71 13.30
C GLN A 189 -0.74 -7.72 12.31
N GLU A 190 -0.09 -6.60 12.06
CA GLU A 190 -0.54 -5.59 11.08
C GLU A 190 -0.59 -6.16 9.66
N LEU A 191 0.43 -6.93 9.26
CA LEU A 191 0.59 -7.40 7.89
C LEU A 191 -0.21 -8.66 7.57
N LYS A 192 -0.44 -9.53 8.57
CA LYS A 192 -1.05 -10.87 8.37
C LYS A 192 -2.25 -11.14 9.27
N GLY A 193 -2.62 -10.21 10.15
CA GLY A 193 -3.78 -10.33 11.03
C GLY A 193 -3.65 -11.38 12.13
N ILE A 194 -2.43 -11.87 12.41
CA ILE A 194 -2.19 -12.86 13.46
C ILE A 194 -1.93 -12.09 14.76
N THR A 195 -2.81 -12.20 15.75
CA THR A 195 -2.64 -11.47 17.02
C THR A 195 -1.30 -11.81 17.68
N ALA A 196 -0.54 -10.84 18.17
CA ALA A 196 0.77 -11.06 18.80
C ALA A 196 0.72 -12.11 19.93
N SER A 197 -0.37 -12.11 20.72
CA SER A 197 -0.59 -13.09 21.78
C SER A 197 -0.76 -14.54 21.29
N GLU A 198 -1.13 -14.73 20.03
CA GLU A 198 -1.30 -16.03 19.37
C GLU A 198 -0.04 -16.47 18.63
N GLN A 199 0.94 -15.59 18.46
CA GLN A 199 2.17 -15.90 17.73
C GLN A 199 3.15 -16.68 18.61
N ARG A 200 3.78 -17.69 18.01
CA ARG A 200 4.97 -18.36 18.55
C ARG A 200 6.05 -18.34 17.47
N ILE A 201 6.98 -17.41 17.62
CA ILE A 201 8.07 -17.21 16.66
C ILE A 201 9.23 -18.15 17.03
N ILE A 202 9.64 -18.97 16.07
CA ILE A 202 10.70 -19.95 16.20
C ILE A 202 11.81 -19.62 15.21
N PHE A 203 13.04 -19.65 15.70
CA PHE A 203 14.24 -19.54 14.88
C PHE A 203 15.26 -20.57 15.33
N ARG A 204 15.78 -21.37 14.39
CA ARG A 204 16.75 -22.46 14.65
C ARG A 204 16.29 -23.42 15.76
N GLY A 205 15.00 -23.77 15.77
CA GLY A 205 14.39 -24.68 16.75
C GLY A 205 14.15 -24.06 18.14
N SER A 206 14.52 -22.80 18.36
CA SER A 206 14.29 -22.10 19.63
C SER A 206 13.18 -21.07 19.48
N GLN A 207 12.27 -21.02 20.45
CA GLN A 207 11.30 -19.94 20.52
C GLN A 207 12.02 -18.64 20.89
N LEU A 208 11.80 -17.59 20.10
CA LEU A 208 12.31 -16.26 20.40
C LEU A 208 11.53 -15.65 21.58
N LYS A 209 12.25 -14.96 22.46
CA LYS A 209 11.67 -14.31 23.65
C LYS A 209 11.50 -12.82 23.40
N ASP A 210 10.36 -12.32 23.82
CA ASP A 210 10.03 -10.90 23.95
C ASP A 210 11.16 -10.12 24.62
N GLY A 211 11.37 -8.88 24.18
CA GLY A 211 12.44 -7.97 24.65
C GLY A 211 13.83 -8.16 24.03
N ARG A 212 14.13 -9.28 23.35
CA ARG A 212 15.40 -9.45 22.62
C ARG A 212 15.30 -8.91 21.20
N THR A 213 16.40 -8.37 20.67
CA THR A 213 16.45 -7.96 19.25
C THR A 213 16.59 -9.15 18.31
N LEU A 214 16.16 -9.01 17.05
CA LEU A 214 16.36 -10.02 16.02
C LEU A 214 17.86 -10.33 15.83
N ALA A 215 18.72 -9.31 15.85
CA ALA A 215 20.18 -9.47 15.82
C ALA A 215 20.70 -10.28 17.01
N GLU A 216 20.25 -10.00 18.24
CA GLU A 216 20.62 -10.78 19.43
C GLU A 216 20.15 -12.24 19.38
N CYS A 217 19.07 -12.49 18.66
CA CYS A 217 18.55 -13.83 18.39
C CYS A 217 19.34 -14.55 17.26
N GLY A 218 20.31 -13.88 16.64
CA GLY A 218 21.10 -14.40 15.54
C GLY A 218 20.37 -14.42 14.20
N VAL A 219 19.29 -13.64 14.07
CA VAL A 219 18.58 -13.45 12.81
C VAL A 219 19.41 -12.50 11.94
N VAL A 220 19.73 -12.95 10.74
CA VAL A 220 20.55 -12.24 9.77
C VAL A 220 19.83 -12.25 8.41
N GLU A 221 20.44 -11.60 7.43
CA GLU A 221 20.00 -11.62 6.04
C GLU A 221 19.70 -13.05 5.56
N ASN A 222 18.56 -13.23 4.90
CA ASN A 222 18.01 -14.49 4.39
C ASN A 222 17.68 -15.56 5.45
N SER A 223 17.68 -15.23 6.74
CA SER A 223 17.17 -16.13 7.79
C SER A 223 15.71 -16.52 7.54
N CYS A 224 15.33 -17.74 7.92
CA CYS A 224 13.94 -18.20 7.91
C CYS A 224 13.40 -18.33 9.34
N LEU A 225 12.33 -17.61 9.66
CA LEU A 225 11.60 -17.71 10.92
C LEU A 225 10.32 -18.53 10.71
N ASP A 226 10.04 -19.45 11.62
CA ASP A 226 8.79 -20.20 11.61
C ASP A 226 7.81 -19.55 12.61
N VAL A 227 6.61 -19.22 12.14
CA VAL A 227 5.55 -18.70 13.00
C VAL A 227 4.53 -19.81 13.21
N LEU A 228 4.28 -20.16 14.46
CA LEU A 228 3.23 -21.09 14.84
C LEU A 228 2.10 -20.35 15.57
N LEU A 229 0.87 -20.84 15.44
CA LEU A 229 -0.24 -20.36 16.25
C LEU A 229 -0.23 -21.09 17.59
N ARG A 230 -0.35 -20.32 18.68
CA ARG A 230 -0.77 -20.87 19.96
C ARG A 230 -2.21 -21.36 19.77
N LEU A 231 -2.43 -22.65 20.00
CA LEU A 231 -3.79 -23.16 20.09
C LEU A 231 -4.45 -22.46 21.27
N ARG A 232 -5.52 -21.70 21.02
CA ARG A 232 -6.40 -21.28 22.10
C ARG A 232 -6.86 -22.57 22.78
N GLY A 233 -6.54 -22.73 24.06
CA GLY A 233 -7.32 -23.62 24.90
C GLY A 233 -8.73 -23.08 24.84
N THR A 234 -9.58 -23.68 24.00
CA THR A 234 -11.00 -23.39 24.02
C THR A 234 -11.44 -23.72 25.44
N ASN A 235 -11.76 -22.69 26.23
CA ASN A 235 -12.80 -22.83 27.24
C ASN A 235 -14.07 -23.18 26.46
N CYS A 236 -14.22 -24.45 26.10
CA CYS A 236 -15.48 -25.04 25.68
C CYS A 236 -16.40 -24.95 26.90
N PRO A 237 -17.46 -24.12 26.88
CA PRO A 237 -18.39 -24.02 28.02
C PRO A 237 -19.11 -25.36 28.28
N GLY A 238 -19.02 -26.32 27.36
CA GLY A 238 -19.61 -27.66 27.48
C GLY A 238 -18.69 -28.76 28.04
N CYS A 239 -17.40 -28.53 28.25
CA CYS A 239 -16.48 -29.58 28.74
C CYS A 239 -16.24 -29.56 30.26
N ALA A 240 -16.87 -28.63 30.99
CA ALA A 240 -16.76 -28.51 32.44
C ALA A 240 -17.81 -29.32 33.23
N ARG A 241 -18.45 -30.34 32.62
CA ARG A 241 -19.53 -31.12 33.27
C ARG A 241 -19.27 -32.62 33.44
N GLN A 242 -18.05 -33.08 33.19
CA GLN A 242 -17.66 -34.48 33.41
C GLN A 242 -16.30 -34.60 34.10
N ARG A 243 -16.19 -34.01 35.28
CA ARG A 243 -15.24 -34.35 36.36
C ARG A 243 -15.95 -33.87 37.63
N GLY A 244 -16.81 -34.66 38.25
CA GLY A 244 -16.43 -35.84 39.02
C GLY A 244 -16.72 -35.49 40.48
N GLU A 245 -17.98 -35.68 40.90
CA GLU A 245 -18.37 -35.78 42.31
C GLU A 245 -19.01 -37.15 42.46
N GLU A 246 -18.16 -38.16 42.67
CA GLU A 246 -18.51 -39.37 43.41
C GLU A 246 -18.05 -39.07 44.84
N VAL A 247 -19.02 -38.87 45.72
CA VAL A 247 -18.84 -38.58 47.14
C VAL A 247 -19.13 -39.89 47.88
N ASP A 248 -18.14 -40.40 48.62
CA ASP A 248 -18.32 -41.35 49.72
C ASP A 248 -19.19 -40.75 50.83
#